data_AF-A0A532CSM4-F1
#
_entry.id   AF-A0A532CSM4-F1
#
_cell.length_a   1.000
_cell.length_b   1.000
_cell.length_c   1.000
_cell.angle_alpha   90.00
_cell.angle_beta   90.00
_cell.angle_gamma   90.00
#
_symmetry.space_group_name_H-M   'P 1'
#
loop_
_entity.id
_entity.type
_entity.pdbx_description
1 polymer ?
#
loop_
_entity_poly.entity_id
_entity_poly.type
_entity_poly.pdbx_seq_one_letter_code
_entity_poly.pdbx_strand_id
1 'polypeptide(L)'
;MITRVIVLVIDGLGVGAMPDAAEYGDAESNTLSHLADAVGGLNLPTLEALGLGHITEIKGVRTMGQPEGCFGRLGFLSKEVDSIAGYWEMAGHLTDVAGPLYPNGFPPDMVPTGFLLTWLQPLSRYLAARSSAIVARLEPPCCATAMPNICHPVR
;
A
#
# COMPACT_ATOMS: atom_id res chain seq x y z
N MET A 1 31.90 16.92 -0.46
CA MET A 1 31.54 15.53 -0.74
C MET A 1 30.51 15.10 0.30
N ILE A 2 29.44 14.40 -0.11
CA ILE A 2 28.42 13.90 0.83
C ILE A 2 28.94 12.58 1.41
N THR A 3 29.05 12.47 2.74
CA THR A 3 29.60 11.29 3.43
C THR A 3 28.54 10.34 3.97
N ARG A 4 27.30 10.82 4.11
CA ARG A 4 26.15 10.04 4.56
C ARG A 4 24.89 10.54 3.87
N VAL A 5 24.06 9.61 3.45
CA VAL A 5 22.71 9.86 2.94
C VAL A 5 21.74 9.12 3.85
N ILE A 6 20.65 9.78 4.23
CA ILE A 6 19.54 9.19 4.95
C ILE A 6 18.35 9.21 4.00
N VAL A 7 17.82 8.03 3.69
CA VAL A 7 16.63 7.86 2.86
C VAL A 7 15.47 7.52 3.78
N LEU A 8 14.43 8.36 3.77
CA LEU A 8 13.19 8.14 4.50
C LEU A 8 12.09 7.80 3.50
N VAL A 9 11.47 6.63 3.65
CA VAL A 9 10.36 6.18 2.82
C VAL A 9 9.08 6.20 3.66
N ILE A 10 8.06 6.90 3.18
CA ILE A 10 6.70 6.87 3.75
C ILE A 10 5.86 5.98 2.84
N ASP A 11 5.75 4.70 3.18
CA ASP A 11 5.11 3.70 2.34
C ASP A 11 3.61 4.00 2.16
N GLY A 12 3.12 3.82 0.93
CA GLY A 12 1.73 4.09 0.54
C GLY A 12 1.34 5.58 0.40
N LEU A 13 2.26 6.53 0.60
CA LEU A 13 1.95 7.97 0.50
C LEU A 13 2.12 8.52 -0.92
N GLY A 14 1.16 8.22 -1.80
CA GLY A 14 1.08 8.78 -3.16
C GLY A 14 0.73 10.27 -3.19
N VAL A 15 1.30 11.01 -4.14
CA VAL A 15 1.13 12.47 -4.33
C VAL A 15 0.37 12.84 -5.60
N GLY A 16 -0.36 11.88 -6.18
CA GLY A 16 -1.15 12.07 -7.40
C GLY A 16 -1.01 10.90 -8.37
N ALA A 17 -1.96 10.81 -9.30
CA ALA A 17 -2.01 9.75 -10.29
C ALA A 17 -0.86 9.89 -11.31
N MET A 18 -0.31 8.75 -11.71
CA MET A 18 0.62 8.67 -12.84
C MET A 18 -0.11 8.76 -14.18
N PRO A 19 0.59 9.12 -15.29
CA PRO A 19 -0.04 9.22 -16.62
C PRO A 19 -0.73 7.94 -17.10
N ASP A 20 -0.26 6.79 -16.65
CA ASP A 20 -0.75 5.44 -16.94
C ASP A 20 -1.69 4.87 -15.85
N ALA A 21 -2.00 5.64 -14.79
CA ALA A 21 -2.80 5.16 -13.67
C ALA A 21 -4.20 4.65 -14.07
N ALA A 22 -4.73 5.11 -15.22
CA ALA A 22 -5.97 4.60 -15.78
C ALA A 22 -5.90 3.11 -16.16
N GLU A 23 -4.73 2.59 -16.55
CA GLU A 23 -4.52 1.17 -16.87
C GLU A 23 -4.67 0.27 -15.63
N TYR A 24 -4.43 0.86 -14.45
CA TYR A 24 -4.51 0.19 -13.15
C TYR A 24 -5.82 0.45 -12.40
N GLY A 25 -6.71 1.30 -12.94
CA GLY A 25 -7.96 1.69 -12.29
C GLY A 25 -7.83 2.79 -11.23
N ASP A 26 -6.69 3.50 -11.21
CA ASP A 26 -6.31 4.48 -10.17
C ASP A 26 -6.16 5.92 -10.72
N ALA A 27 -6.89 6.26 -11.79
CA ALA A 27 -6.77 7.54 -12.51
C ALA A 27 -6.95 8.80 -11.64
N GLU A 28 -7.74 8.74 -10.57
CA GLU A 28 -8.03 9.86 -9.67
C GLU A 28 -7.33 9.72 -8.32
N SER A 29 -6.30 8.87 -8.23
CA SER A 29 -5.61 8.61 -6.97
C SER A 29 -4.75 9.80 -6.53
N ASN A 30 -4.98 10.30 -5.32
CA ASN A 30 -4.06 11.23 -4.65
C ASN A 30 -4.16 11.03 -3.13
N THR A 31 -3.38 10.09 -2.60
CA THR A 31 -3.44 9.70 -1.18
C THR A 31 -3.20 10.87 -0.25
N LEU A 32 -2.14 11.67 -0.50
CA LEU A 32 -1.76 12.77 0.38
C LEU A 32 -2.80 13.89 0.39
N SER A 33 -3.33 14.29 -0.77
CA SER A 33 -4.37 15.33 -0.85
C SER A 33 -5.66 14.85 -0.18
N HIS A 34 -6.14 13.65 -0.53
CA HIS A 34 -7.38 13.10 0.05
C HIS A 34 -7.28 12.91 1.56
N LEU A 35 -6.12 12.49 2.07
CA LEU A 35 -5.85 12.42 3.50
C LEU A 35 -5.99 13.80 4.14
N ALA A 36 -5.33 14.82 3.57
CA ALA A 36 -5.39 16.18 4.09
C ALA A 36 -6.81 16.73 4.13
N ASP A 37 -7.60 16.47 3.09
CA ASP A 37 -9.01 16.88 3.05
C ASP A 37 -9.85 16.17 4.11
N ALA A 38 -9.69 14.86 4.24
CA ALA A 38 -10.44 14.03 5.18
C ALA A 38 -10.22 14.43 6.65
N VAL A 39 -8.99 14.85 7.01
CA VAL A 39 -8.66 15.25 8.38
C VAL A 39 -8.82 16.76 8.64
N GLY A 40 -9.27 17.52 7.65
CA GLY A 40 -9.49 18.97 7.77
C GLY A 40 -8.23 19.83 7.59
N GLY A 41 -7.14 19.22 7.16
CA GLY A 41 -5.85 19.86 6.88
C GLY A 41 -4.70 19.23 7.67
N LEU A 42 -3.52 19.22 7.08
CA LEU A 42 -2.30 18.71 7.71
C LEU A 42 -1.47 19.88 8.27
N ASN A 43 -0.84 19.65 9.43
CA ASN A 43 0.14 20.58 10.00
C ASN A 43 1.54 19.95 9.91
N LEU A 44 2.26 20.26 8.83
CA LEU A 44 3.57 19.66 8.51
C LEU A 44 4.64 20.74 8.29
N PRO A 45 4.97 21.56 9.29
CA PRO A 45 5.81 22.75 9.12
C PRO A 45 7.21 22.43 8.57
N THR A 46 7.78 21.29 8.95
CA THR A 46 9.09 20.86 8.46
C THR A 46 9.05 20.45 6.99
N LEU A 47 8.05 19.66 6.58
CA LEU A 47 7.93 19.24 5.18
C LEU A 47 7.48 20.40 4.29
N GLU A 48 6.67 21.32 4.83
CA GLU A 48 6.34 22.60 4.20
C GLU A 48 7.61 23.39 3.88
N ALA A 49 8.49 23.60 4.86
CA ALA A 49 9.76 24.31 4.67
C ALA A 49 10.69 23.62 3.65
N LEU A 50 10.69 22.28 3.60
CA LEU A 50 11.44 21.51 2.61
C LEU A 50 10.85 21.56 1.19
N GLY A 51 9.63 22.07 1.02
CA GLY A 51 9.00 22.29 -0.29
C GLY A 51 7.87 21.32 -0.64
N LEU A 52 7.31 20.57 0.31
CA LEU A 52 6.21 19.62 0.05
C LEU A 52 5.01 20.27 -0.66
N GLY A 53 4.66 21.51 -0.29
CA GLY A 53 3.56 22.26 -0.91
C GLY A 53 3.79 22.68 -2.37
N HIS A 54 4.93 22.35 -2.98
CA HIS A 54 5.17 22.50 -4.42
C HIS A 54 4.90 21.21 -5.22
N ILE A 55 4.72 20.06 -4.55
CA ILE A 55 4.57 18.76 -5.22
C ILE A 55 3.12 18.57 -5.70
N THR A 56 2.15 18.87 -4.83
CA THR A 56 0.71 18.82 -5.10
C THR A 56 0.01 19.79 -4.15
N GLU A 57 -1.23 20.17 -4.45
CA GLU A 57 -2.08 20.88 -3.50
C GLU A 57 -2.39 19.99 -2.30
N ILE A 58 -2.19 20.52 -1.08
CA ILE A 58 -2.38 19.79 0.17
C ILE A 58 -3.00 20.77 1.17
N LYS A 59 -4.21 20.47 1.64
CA LYS A 59 -4.89 21.32 2.62
C LYS A 59 -4.06 21.46 3.89
N GLY A 60 -3.77 22.70 4.29
CA GLY A 60 -2.98 23.04 5.48
C GLY A 60 -1.47 23.12 5.26
N VAL A 61 -0.96 22.78 4.08
CA VAL A 61 0.45 22.94 3.71
C VAL A 61 0.58 23.99 2.61
N ARG A 62 1.45 24.98 2.82
CA ARG A 62 1.62 26.13 1.93
C ARG A 62 2.77 25.91 0.95
N THR A 63 2.65 26.52 -0.22
CA THR A 63 3.76 26.66 -1.16
C THR A 63 4.72 27.75 -0.66
N MET A 64 5.96 27.38 -0.37
CA MET A 64 6.96 28.30 0.18
C MET A 64 7.63 29.14 -0.91
N GLY A 65 7.76 30.44 -0.69
CA GLY A 65 8.47 31.33 -1.62
C GLY A 65 9.97 31.06 -1.73
N GLN A 66 10.59 30.57 -0.65
CA GLN A 66 11.99 30.14 -0.61
C GLN A 66 12.09 28.83 0.19
N PRO A 67 11.93 27.66 -0.46
CA PRO A 67 12.05 26.36 0.21
C PRO A 67 13.51 26.05 0.56
N GLU A 68 13.72 25.37 1.68
CA GLU A 68 15.04 24.97 2.18
C GLU A 68 15.60 23.74 1.45
N GLY A 69 14.73 22.97 0.78
CA GLY A 69 15.04 21.72 0.11
C GLY A 69 14.82 21.75 -1.40
N CYS A 70 15.36 20.73 -2.07
CA CYS A 70 14.96 20.38 -3.43
C CYS A 70 13.74 19.46 -3.38
N PHE A 71 12.79 19.68 -4.28
CA PHE A 71 11.54 18.93 -4.33
C PHE A 71 11.26 18.49 -5.77
N GLY A 72 10.44 17.45 -5.90
CA GLY A 72 10.02 16.91 -7.17
C GLY A 72 9.10 15.71 -6.97
N ARG A 73 8.50 15.26 -8.07
CA ARG A 73 7.74 14.01 -8.14
C ARG A 73 8.54 13.00 -8.96
N LEU A 74 8.50 11.75 -8.55
CA LEU A 74 9.08 10.62 -9.27
C LEU A 74 7.94 9.76 -9.78
N GLY A 75 8.03 9.34 -11.04
CA GLY A 75 7.11 8.36 -11.63
C GLY A 75 7.74 6.98 -11.58
N PHE A 76 6.92 5.97 -11.36
CA PHE A 76 7.32 4.58 -11.39
C PHE A 76 7.56 4.13 -12.84
N LEU A 77 8.58 3.31 -13.09
CA LEU A 77 8.87 2.76 -14.42
C LEU A 77 8.52 1.27 -14.52
N SER A 78 8.60 0.56 -13.41
CA SER A 78 8.26 -0.87 -13.35
C SER A 78 6.77 -1.08 -13.53
N LYS A 79 6.40 -2.22 -14.13
CA LYS A 79 4.97 -2.56 -14.35
C LYS A 79 4.29 -3.13 -13.11
N GLU A 80 5.07 -3.67 -12.20
CA GLU A 80 4.60 -4.18 -10.92
C GLU A 80 4.44 -3.02 -9.93
N VAL A 81 3.29 -2.93 -9.27
CA VAL A 81 2.92 -1.78 -8.42
C VAL A 81 2.87 -2.14 -6.94
N ASP A 82 3.70 -3.10 -6.51
CA ASP A 82 3.79 -3.52 -5.11
C ASP A 82 4.95 -2.84 -4.37
N SER A 83 4.99 -2.98 -3.04
CA SER A 83 6.05 -2.37 -2.23
C SER A 83 7.43 -2.93 -2.57
N ILE A 84 7.55 -4.21 -2.96
CA ILE A 84 8.83 -4.86 -3.24
C ILE A 84 9.46 -4.27 -4.50
N ALA A 85 8.68 -4.19 -5.58
CA ALA A 85 9.07 -3.49 -6.81
C ALA A 85 9.47 -2.05 -6.50
N GLY A 86 8.72 -1.37 -5.61
CA GLY A 86 9.04 -0.04 -5.09
C GLY A 86 10.48 0.09 -4.59
N TYR A 87 10.86 -0.76 -3.64
CA TYR A 87 12.21 -0.76 -3.07
C TYR A 87 13.28 -1.19 -4.08
N TRP A 88 12.97 -2.11 -4.98
CA TRP A 88 13.89 -2.55 -6.04
C TRP A 88 14.18 -1.44 -7.05
N GLU A 89 13.17 -0.71 -7.49
CA GLU A 89 13.35 0.40 -8.44
C GLU A 89 14.17 1.52 -7.82
N MET A 90 13.94 1.85 -6.55
CA MET A 90 14.78 2.79 -5.80
C MET A 90 16.25 2.35 -5.69
N ALA A 91 16.50 1.03 -5.68
CA ALA A 91 17.84 0.46 -5.70
C ALA A 91 18.42 0.31 -7.13
N GLY A 92 17.66 0.66 -8.17
CA GLY A 92 18.07 0.63 -9.57
C GLY A 92 17.71 -0.66 -10.33
N HIS A 93 16.78 -1.47 -9.81
CA HIS A 93 16.29 -2.68 -10.46
C HIS A 93 14.85 -2.50 -10.96
N LEU A 94 14.66 -2.62 -12.28
CA LEU A 94 13.35 -2.49 -12.93
C LEU A 94 12.69 -3.86 -13.10
N THR A 95 11.37 -3.93 -12.86
CA THR A 95 10.57 -5.13 -13.14
C THR A 95 9.63 -4.90 -14.33
N ASP A 96 9.88 -5.65 -15.40
CA ASP A 96 9.10 -5.56 -16.65
C ASP A 96 7.83 -6.42 -16.64
N VAL A 97 7.67 -7.27 -15.62
CA VAL A 97 6.59 -8.26 -15.48
C VAL A 97 5.88 -7.98 -14.16
N ALA A 98 4.58 -7.72 -14.22
CA ALA A 98 3.75 -7.63 -13.02
C ALA A 98 3.47 -9.02 -12.43
N GLY A 99 3.61 -9.16 -11.12
CA GLY A 99 3.25 -10.37 -10.41
C GLY A 99 1.74 -10.66 -10.43
N PRO A 100 1.34 -11.91 -10.14
CA PRO A 100 -0.06 -12.30 -10.11
C PRO A 100 -0.80 -11.65 -8.93
N LEU A 101 -1.94 -11.02 -9.21
CA LEU A 101 -2.88 -10.56 -8.19
C LEU A 101 -3.89 -11.68 -7.89
N TYR A 102 -4.17 -11.91 -6.60
CA TYR A 102 -5.15 -12.91 -6.14
C TYR A 102 -6.35 -12.28 -5.41
N PRO A 103 -7.10 -11.35 -6.02
CA PRO A 103 -8.21 -10.65 -5.35
C PRO A 103 -9.34 -11.60 -4.92
N ASN A 104 -9.46 -12.75 -5.59
CA ASN A 104 -10.47 -13.78 -5.31
C ASN A 104 -9.89 -15.02 -4.60
N GLY A 105 -8.67 -14.92 -4.06
CA GLY A 105 -7.92 -16.04 -3.50
C GLY A 105 -7.10 -16.81 -4.54
N PHE A 106 -6.36 -17.80 -4.06
CA PHE A 106 -5.46 -18.61 -4.90
C PHE A 106 -6.24 -19.59 -5.79
N PRO A 107 -5.73 -19.87 -7.01
CA PRO A 107 -6.24 -20.94 -7.85
C PRO A 107 -6.26 -22.29 -7.12
N PRO A 108 -7.32 -23.11 -7.27
CA PRO A 108 -7.43 -24.40 -6.55
C PRO A 108 -6.30 -25.39 -6.84
N ASP A 109 -5.65 -25.28 -8.00
CA ASP A 109 -4.48 -26.05 -8.43
C ASP A 109 -3.18 -25.59 -7.74
N MET A 110 -3.14 -24.36 -7.21
CA MET A 110 -2.04 -23.82 -6.44
C MET A 110 -2.14 -24.14 -4.94
N VAL A 111 -3.35 -24.48 -4.47
CA VAL A 111 -3.59 -24.92 -3.09
C VAL A 111 -3.44 -26.44 -3.02
N PRO A 112 -2.37 -26.99 -2.42
CA PRO A 112 -2.19 -28.44 -2.37
C PRO A 112 -3.39 -29.10 -1.66
N THR A 113 -3.93 -30.15 -2.26
CA THR A 113 -5.10 -30.90 -1.77
C THR A 113 -4.93 -31.41 -0.33
N GLY A 114 -3.68 -31.59 0.12
CA GLY A 114 -3.35 -31.97 1.50
C GLY A 114 -3.51 -30.86 2.55
N PHE A 115 -3.62 -29.59 2.14
CA PHE A 115 -3.80 -28.45 3.05
C PHE A 115 -5.23 -28.37 3.59
N LEU A 116 -6.22 -28.83 2.83
CA LEU A 116 -7.62 -28.93 3.28
C LEU A 116 -7.83 -30.08 4.28
N LEU A 117 -7.12 -31.21 4.10
CA LEU A 117 -7.32 -32.41 4.92
C LEU A 117 -6.64 -32.36 6.29
N THR A 118 -5.62 -31.53 6.48
CA THR A 118 -4.99 -31.34 7.80
C THR A 118 -5.78 -30.41 8.73
N TRP A 119 -6.72 -29.63 8.19
CA TRP A 119 -7.45 -28.61 8.96
C TRP A 119 -8.97 -28.78 9.01
N LEU A 120 -9.56 -29.69 8.23
CA LEU A 120 -11.01 -29.98 8.23
C LEU A 120 -11.41 -31.14 9.18
N GLN A 121 -11.01 -31.07 10.45
CA GLN A 121 -11.42 -32.06 11.46
C GLN A 121 -12.04 -31.46 12.73
N PRO A 122 -12.44 -30.17 12.79
CA PRO A 122 -13.89 -29.91 12.75
C PRO A 122 -14.26 -28.43 12.44
N LEU A 123 -14.74 -28.07 11.24
CA LEU A 123 -15.39 -26.76 11.07
C LEU A 123 -16.50 -26.79 10.01
N SER A 124 -17.61 -27.44 10.35
CA SER A 124 -18.88 -27.36 9.60
C SER A 124 -19.66 -26.07 9.86
N ARG A 125 -19.05 -25.05 10.48
CA ARG A 125 -19.70 -23.76 10.75
C ARG A 125 -18.62 -22.70 10.73
N TYR A 126 -18.64 -21.80 9.75
CA TYR A 126 -18.54 -20.35 9.95
C TYR A 126 -18.33 -19.66 8.59
N LEU A 127 -19.26 -18.75 8.31
CA LEU A 127 -19.42 -18.00 7.08
C LEU A 127 -18.63 -16.67 7.13
N ALA A 128 -18.01 -16.36 5.99
CA ALA A 128 -17.64 -15.05 5.40
C ALA A 128 -17.30 -13.82 6.28
N ALA A 129 -16.17 -13.16 5.99
CA ALA A 129 -15.97 -11.72 6.24
C ALA A 129 -14.90 -11.08 5.34
N ARG A 130 -15.13 -9.83 4.91
CA ARG A 130 -14.19 -8.92 4.22
C ARG A 130 -13.15 -8.34 5.18
N SER A 131 -11.99 -7.97 4.64
CA SER A 131 -10.70 -7.66 5.29
C SER A 131 -10.65 -6.51 6.32
N SER A 132 -11.72 -5.77 6.59
CA SER A 132 -11.74 -4.74 7.65
C SER A 132 -12.44 -5.18 8.94
N ALA A 133 -13.06 -6.37 8.98
CA ALA A 133 -13.82 -6.83 10.15
C ALA A 133 -13.07 -7.85 11.03
N ILE A 134 -11.84 -8.24 10.68
CA ILE A 134 -11.14 -9.38 11.30
C ILE A 134 -10.75 -9.11 12.77
N VAL A 135 -10.48 -7.86 13.15
CA VAL A 135 -9.95 -7.57 14.50
C VAL A 135 -11.05 -7.55 15.59
N ALA A 136 -12.31 -7.34 15.23
CA ALA A 136 -13.39 -7.17 16.23
C ALA A 136 -14.11 -8.47 16.63
N ARG A 137 -13.78 -9.62 16.03
CA ARG A 137 -14.53 -10.86 16.24
C ARG A 137 -13.68 -12.12 16.36
N LEU A 138 -12.48 -11.97 16.91
CA LEU A 138 -11.70 -13.11 17.39
C LEU A 138 -12.08 -13.35 18.86
N GLU A 139 -13.02 -14.26 19.10
CA GLU A 139 -13.16 -14.88 20.42
C GLU A 139 -11.90 -15.71 20.74
N PRO A 140 -11.62 -16.00 22.03
CA PRO A 140 -10.24 -16.14 22.54
C PRO A 140 -9.37 -17.34 22.11
N PRO A 141 -9.83 -18.46 21.50
CA PRO A 141 -8.89 -19.58 21.33
C PRO A 141 -7.93 -19.42 20.13
N CYS A 142 -8.16 -18.46 19.22
CA CYS A 142 -7.37 -18.35 17.99
C CYS A 142 -5.93 -17.81 18.22
N CYS A 143 -5.66 -17.12 19.32
CA CYS A 143 -4.32 -16.61 19.64
C CYS A 143 -3.30 -17.69 20.05
N ALA A 144 -3.71 -18.94 20.28
CA ALA A 144 -2.82 -19.98 20.81
C ALA A 144 -2.15 -20.86 19.74
N THR A 145 -2.56 -20.78 18.47
CA THR A 145 -2.00 -21.62 17.41
C THR A 145 -1.55 -20.76 16.24
N ALA A 146 -0.24 -20.79 15.95
CA ALA A 146 0.36 -20.12 14.81
C ALA A 146 -0.19 -20.71 13.50
N MET A 147 -1.31 -20.16 13.00
CA MET A 147 -1.89 -20.51 11.70
C MET A 147 -1.84 -19.30 10.76
N PRO A 148 -1.38 -19.47 9.51
CA PRO A 148 -1.47 -18.42 8.51
C PRO A 148 -2.93 -18.30 8.02
N ASN A 149 -3.51 -17.10 8.14
CA ASN A 149 -4.86 -16.81 7.65
C ASN A 149 -4.85 -16.64 6.13
N ILE A 150 -5.47 -17.57 5.39
CA ILE A 150 -5.79 -17.41 3.96
C ILE A 150 -7.31 -17.25 3.86
N CYS A 151 -7.77 -16.06 3.44
CA CYS A 151 -9.20 -15.75 3.27
C CYS A 151 -9.71 -16.27 1.91
N HIS A 152 -10.81 -17.03 1.91
CA HIS A 152 -11.61 -17.33 0.72
C HIS A 152 -12.92 -16.53 0.70
N PRO A 153 -13.36 -15.98 -0.45
CA PRO A 153 -14.70 -15.40 -0.57
C PRO A 153 -15.74 -16.50 -0.75
N VAL A 154 -16.81 -16.48 0.06
CA VAL A 154 -18.01 -17.30 -0.13
C VAL A 154 -19.09 -16.41 -0.77
N ARG A 155 -19.72 -16.93 -1.84
CA ARG A 155 -20.85 -16.32 -2.56
C ARG A 155 -22.06 -16.07 -1.67
#